data_AF-A0A437PAJ2-F1
#
_entry.id   AF-A0A437PAJ2-F1
#
_cell.length_a   1.000
_cell.length_b   1.000
_cell.length_c   1.000
_cell.angle_alpha   90.00
_cell.angle_beta   90.00
_cell.angle_gamma   90.00
#
_symmetry.space_group_name_H-M   'P 1'
#
loop_
_entity.id
_entity.type
_entity.pdbx_description
1 polymer ?
#
loop_
_entity_poly.entity_id
_entity_poly.type
_entity_poly.pdbx_seq_one_letter_code
_entity_poly.pdbx_strand_id
1 'polypeptide(L)'
;MTVHQTPAAFTLPPLSPLQAAIRQHRVALARLDAAQDLDAEEEPEAGRLAREAEVRAWAALMAAPCLSRADAASLVAHVTPSIEADPCPDLCSKLVDALAAVLKADRESVAGEEGEPSPITLAIRAHEAARRAQEAASRLLESIAPAGLDASSRAVCEAEEETSSLLQQTPCGSLADATALLAYLRSVLADAPDLSTFDRAVFMVRVADLGLFVGDQEGEDAGETSGGLTDAIAAHRRAWEVFAAMGGPEGGEAHDAGSRLLEMPCGCRTGAEAMRAHLRWFLPELEAAGEECRDGAAGYEPELKARLRELELFLAGPVDAGEEVGRVVNSGRG
;
A
#
# COMPACT_ATOMS: atom_id res chain seq x y z
N MET A 1 -31.30 -44.92 -33.22
CA MET A 1 -31.52 -44.48 -31.82
C MET A 1 -30.45 -43.46 -31.50
N THR A 2 -30.77 -42.18 -31.64
CA THR A 2 -29.88 -41.07 -31.31
C THR A 2 -29.99 -40.81 -29.81
N VAL A 3 -28.91 -41.05 -29.09
CA VAL A 3 -28.82 -40.80 -27.65
C VAL A 3 -28.59 -39.30 -27.47
N HIS A 4 -29.61 -38.57 -27.02
CA HIS A 4 -29.45 -37.19 -26.58
C HIS A 4 -28.65 -37.18 -25.27
N GLN A 5 -27.38 -36.75 -25.34
CA GLN A 5 -26.62 -36.40 -24.14
C GLN A 5 -27.18 -35.10 -23.58
N THR A 6 -27.74 -35.18 -22.37
CA THR A 6 -28.13 -34.00 -21.59
C THR A 6 -26.87 -33.24 -21.21
N PRO A 7 -26.73 -31.93 -21.52
CA PRO A 7 -25.57 -31.16 -21.11
C PRO A 7 -25.49 -31.14 -19.58
N ALA A 8 -24.30 -31.38 -19.03
CA ALA A 8 -24.05 -31.31 -17.60
C ALA A 8 -24.42 -29.91 -17.08
N ALA A 9 -25.14 -29.85 -15.97
CA ALA A 9 -25.54 -28.59 -15.35
C ALA A 9 -24.30 -27.79 -14.96
N PHE A 10 -24.17 -26.58 -15.51
CA PHE A 10 -23.09 -25.66 -15.18
C PHE A 10 -23.38 -25.08 -13.78
N THR A 11 -22.77 -25.64 -12.75
CA THR A 11 -22.85 -25.09 -11.38
C THR A 11 -21.82 -24.00 -11.22
N LEU A 12 -22.29 -22.76 -11.03
CA LEU A 12 -21.42 -21.65 -10.66
C LEU A 12 -20.81 -21.90 -9.27
N PRO A 13 -19.56 -21.48 -9.03
CA PRO A 13 -18.95 -21.58 -7.72
C PRO A 13 -19.76 -20.79 -6.68
N PRO A 14 -19.81 -21.27 -5.43
CA PRO A 14 -20.48 -20.55 -4.35
C PRO A 14 -19.76 -19.22 -4.06
N LEU A 15 -20.55 -18.16 -3.87
CA LEU A 15 -20.02 -16.84 -3.46
C LEU A 15 -19.49 -16.92 -2.02
N SER A 16 -18.40 -16.19 -1.76
CA SER A 16 -17.96 -15.97 -0.38
C SER A 16 -18.99 -15.16 0.43
N PRO A 17 -18.89 -15.14 1.77
CA PRO A 17 -19.73 -14.27 2.60
C PRO A 17 -19.66 -12.79 2.19
N LEU A 18 -18.47 -12.26 1.86
CA LEU A 18 -18.31 -10.88 1.42
C LEU A 18 -18.94 -10.64 0.05
N GLN A 19 -18.70 -11.52 -0.92
CA GLN A 19 -19.28 -11.40 -2.26
C GLN A 19 -20.81 -11.52 -2.24
N ALA A 20 -21.35 -12.36 -1.35
CA ALA A 20 -22.78 -12.43 -1.10
C ALA A 20 -23.31 -11.12 -0.50
N ALA A 21 -22.61 -10.51 0.45
CA ALA A 21 -22.97 -9.21 1.03
C ALA A 21 -22.89 -8.07 0.00
N ILE A 22 -21.85 -8.02 -0.84
CA ILE A 22 -21.73 -7.09 -1.97
C ILE A 22 -22.94 -7.22 -2.91
N ARG A 23 -23.31 -8.46 -3.26
CA ARG A 23 -24.47 -8.70 -4.12
C ARG A 23 -25.77 -8.22 -3.46
N GLN A 24 -25.95 -8.47 -2.17
CA GLN A 24 -27.12 -7.99 -1.43
C GLN A 24 -27.18 -6.46 -1.40
N HIS A 25 -26.04 -5.80 -1.20
CA HIS A 25 -25.96 -4.35 -1.22
C HIS A 25 -26.31 -3.76 -2.60
N ARG A 26 -25.77 -4.32 -3.69
CA ARG A 26 -26.14 -3.91 -5.06
C ARG A 26 -27.64 -4.05 -5.35
N VAL A 27 -28.27 -5.13 -4.85
CA VAL A 27 -29.72 -5.32 -4.99
C VAL A 27 -30.49 -4.29 -4.17
N ALA A 28 -30.00 -3.93 -2.98
CA ALA A 28 -30.63 -2.90 -2.16
C ALA A 28 -30.52 -1.52 -2.80
N LEU A 29 -29.35 -1.15 -3.34
CA LEU A 29 -29.16 0.09 -4.10
C LEU A 29 -30.11 0.17 -5.31
N ALA A 30 -30.17 -0.87 -6.13
CA ALA A 30 -31.07 -0.89 -7.29
C ALA A 30 -32.57 -0.72 -6.89
N ARG A 31 -32.95 -1.19 -5.69
CA ARG A 31 -34.30 -0.99 -5.15
C ARG A 31 -34.50 0.43 -4.64
N LEU A 32 -33.47 1.02 -4.05
CA LEU A 32 -33.49 2.41 -3.62
C LEU A 32 -33.62 3.35 -4.81
N ASP A 33 -32.82 3.15 -5.86
CA ASP A 33 -32.91 3.92 -7.11
C ASP A 33 -34.32 3.80 -7.71
N ALA A 34 -34.85 2.58 -7.84
CA ALA A 34 -36.20 2.36 -8.34
C ALA A 34 -37.29 3.01 -7.46
N ALA A 35 -37.08 3.11 -6.15
CA ALA A 35 -38.01 3.76 -5.24
C ALA A 35 -37.87 5.29 -5.26
N GLN A 36 -36.70 5.84 -5.64
CA GLN A 36 -36.49 7.28 -5.85
C GLN A 36 -37.09 7.75 -7.18
N ASP A 37 -37.13 6.88 -8.19
CA ASP A 37 -37.78 7.14 -9.48
C ASP A 37 -39.32 7.15 -9.38
N LEU A 38 -39.89 6.53 -8.34
CA LEU A 38 -41.30 6.64 -7.99
C LEU A 38 -41.54 7.94 -7.23
N ASP A 39 -42.63 8.65 -7.53
CA ASP A 39 -42.92 9.94 -6.91
C ASP A 39 -42.97 9.81 -5.38
N ALA A 40 -42.16 10.59 -4.67
CA ALA A 40 -41.99 10.49 -3.23
C ALA A 40 -43.29 10.78 -2.45
N GLU A 41 -44.25 11.45 -3.09
CA GLU A 41 -45.60 11.68 -2.55
C GLU A 41 -46.55 10.50 -2.79
N GLU A 42 -46.30 9.64 -3.78
CA GLU A 42 -47.19 8.52 -4.13
C GLU A 42 -46.93 7.27 -3.29
N GLU A 43 -45.65 6.94 -3.00
CA GLU A 43 -45.29 5.73 -2.23
C GLU A 43 -44.19 5.95 -1.17
N PRO A 44 -44.45 6.75 -0.12
CA PRO A 44 -43.47 7.05 0.94
C PRO A 44 -43.00 5.79 1.70
N GLU A 45 -43.84 4.75 1.76
CA GLU A 45 -43.49 3.49 2.41
C GLU A 45 -42.48 2.67 1.60
N ALA A 46 -42.54 2.69 0.27
CA ALA A 46 -41.59 2.01 -0.60
C ALA A 46 -40.19 2.62 -0.46
N GLY A 47 -40.09 3.95 -0.45
CA GLY A 47 -38.84 4.67 -0.21
C GLY A 47 -38.24 4.37 1.17
N ARG A 48 -39.07 4.34 2.23
CA ARG A 48 -38.61 3.98 3.59
C ARG A 48 -38.06 2.55 3.65
N LEU A 49 -38.79 1.57 3.10
CA LEU A 49 -38.38 0.17 3.10
C LEU A 49 -37.11 -0.07 2.27
N ALA A 50 -36.93 0.65 1.17
CA ALA A 50 -35.72 0.59 0.35
C ALA A 50 -34.49 1.11 1.12
N ARG A 51 -34.61 2.25 1.81
CA ARG A 51 -33.54 2.79 2.68
C ARG A 51 -33.21 1.84 3.83
N GLU A 52 -34.22 1.28 4.50
CA GLU A 52 -33.97 0.29 5.56
C GLU A 52 -33.28 -0.98 5.03
N ALA A 53 -33.59 -1.40 3.81
CA ALA A 53 -32.95 -2.53 3.17
C ALA A 53 -31.49 -2.24 2.80
N GLU A 54 -31.20 -1.04 2.30
CA GLU A 54 -29.84 -0.56 2.05
C GLU A 54 -29.02 -0.54 3.34
N VAL A 55 -29.52 0.09 4.41
CA VAL A 55 -28.82 0.15 5.71
C VAL A 55 -28.48 -1.25 6.23
N ARG A 56 -29.42 -2.21 6.14
CA ARG A 56 -29.14 -3.60 6.54
C ARG A 56 -28.11 -4.29 5.66
N ALA A 57 -28.18 -4.06 4.34
CA ALA A 57 -27.23 -4.64 3.41
C ALA A 57 -25.82 -4.04 3.58
N TRP A 58 -25.74 -2.76 3.92
CA TRP A 58 -24.51 -2.09 4.28
C TRP A 58 -23.91 -2.64 5.57
N ALA A 59 -24.72 -2.79 6.63
CA ALA A 59 -24.27 -3.40 7.87
C ALA A 59 -23.76 -4.84 7.65
N ALA A 60 -24.42 -5.61 6.77
CA ALA A 60 -23.97 -6.96 6.40
C ALA A 60 -22.64 -6.94 5.62
N LEU A 61 -22.46 -5.99 4.69
CA LEU A 61 -21.20 -5.79 3.96
C LEU A 61 -20.06 -5.45 4.93
N MET A 62 -20.30 -4.54 5.86
CA MET A 62 -19.34 -4.12 6.87
C MET A 62 -18.98 -5.25 7.84
N ALA A 63 -19.93 -6.12 8.20
CA ALA A 63 -19.68 -7.26 9.08
C ALA A 63 -19.03 -8.46 8.37
N ALA A 64 -19.15 -8.57 7.04
CA ALA A 64 -18.63 -9.72 6.30
C ALA A 64 -17.09 -9.69 6.24
N PRO A 65 -16.38 -10.77 6.64
CA PRO A 65 -14.93 -10.78 6.61
C PRO A 65 -14.42 -10.84 5.16
N CYS A 66 -13.32 -10.13 4.88
CA CYS A 66 -12.56 -10.34 3.65
C CYS A 66 -11.60 -11.51 3.89
N LEU A 67 -11.75 -12.61 3.14
CA LEU A 67 -11.03 -13.86 3.41
C LEU A 67 -10.06 -14.23 2.29
N SER A 68 -10.08 -13.50 1.17
CA SER A 68 -9.32 -13.86 -0.03
C SER A 68 -8.99 -12.64 -0.88
N ARG A 69 -8.13 -12.83 -1.87
CA ARG A 69 -7.84 -11.82 -2.90
C ARG A 69 -9.05 -11.49 -3.75
N ALA A 70 -9.82 -12.50 -4.12
CA ALA A 70 -11.05 -12.33 -4.89
C ALA A 70 -12.09 -11.50 -4.13
N ASP A 71 -12.15 -11.65 -2.80
CA ASP A 71 -12.99 -10.83 -1.92
C ASP A 71 -12.55 -9.37 -1.93
N ALA A 72 -11.25 -9.12 -1.77
CA ALA A 72 -10.71 -7.77 -1.75
C ALA A 72 -10.89 -7.05 -3.09
N ALA A 73 -10.59 -7.71 -4.21
CA ALA A 73 -10.82 -7.17 -5.54
C ALA A 73 -12.30 -6.84 -5.77
N SER A 74 -13.21 -7.73 -5.32
CA SER A 74 -14.65 -7.51 -5.42
C SER A 74 -15.12 -6.33 -4.57
N LEU A 75 -14.58 -6.19 -3.35
CA LEU A 75 -14.90 -5.09 -2.46
C LEU A 75 -14.41 -3.77 -3.05
N VAL A 76 -13.14 -3.67 -3.44
CA VAL A 76 -12.56 -2.46 -4.08
C VAL A 76 -13.42 -2.03 -5.27
N ALA A 77 -13.73 -2.96 -6.19
CA ALA A 77 -14.54 -2.64 -7.36
C ALA A 77 -15.97 -2.21 -7.00
N HIS A 78 -16.51 -2.65 -5.85
CA HIS A 78 -17.84 -2.29 -5.41
C HIS A 78 -17.91 -0.94 -4.70
N VAL A 79 -16.95 -0.63 -3.83
CA VAL A 79 -17.02 0.54 -2.94
C VAL A 79 -16.34 1.78 -3.52
N THR A 80 -15.41 1.62 -4.46
CA THR A 80 -14.72 2.78 -5.10
C THR A 80 -15.69 3.82 -5.65
N PRO A 81 -16.75 3.47 -6.42
CA PRO A 81 -17.70 4.47 -6.91
C PRO A 81 -18.50 5.18 -5.80
N SER A 82 -18.76 4.48 -4.69
CA SER A 82 -19.50 5.05 -3.56
C SER A 82 -18.66 6.04 -2.77
N ILE A 83 -17.36 5.76 -2.59
CA ILE A 83 -16.41 6.69 -1.96
C ILE A 83 -16.29 7.99 -2.79
N GLU A 84 -16.31 7.88 -4.13
CA GLU A 84 -16.27 9.05 -5.02
C GLU A 84 -17.52 9.92 -4.93
N ALA A 85 -18.68 9.32 -4.60
CA ALA A 85 -19.94 10.04 -4.47
C ALA A 85 -20.16 10.64 -3.06
N ASP A 86 -19.79 9.92 -2.00
CA ASP A 86 -19.93 10.35 -0.60
C ASP A 86 -18.91 9.62 0.30
N PRO A 87 -17.89 10.31 0.85
CA PRO A 87 -16.82 9.68 1.63
C PRO A 87 -17.35 9.13 2.96
N CYS A 88 -17.39 7.80 3.09
CA CYS A 88 -17.79 7.12 4.32
C CYS A 88 -16.56 6.54 5.05
N PRO A 89 -16.26 6.94 6.31
CA PRO A 89 -15.10 6.44 7.05
C PRO A 89 -15.08 4.91 7.23
N ASP A 90 -16.25 4.31 7.46
CA ASP A 90 -16.41 2.86 7.62
C ASP A 90 -15.93 2.09 6.37
N LEU A 91 -16.06 2.67 5.16
CA LEU A 91 -15.59 2.03 3.93
C LEU A 91 -14.07 1.98 3.83
N CYS A 92 -13.37 2.98 4.36
CA CYS A 92 -11.90 3.03 4.30
C CYS A 92 -11.29 1.95 5.19
N SER A 93 -11.80 1.80 6.43
CA SER A 93 -11.42 0.69 7.30
C SER A 93 -11.72 -0.68 6.67
N LYS A 94 -12.82 -0.80 5.90
CA LYS A 94 -13.14 -2.04 5.19
C LYS A 94 -12.17 -2.36 4.04
N LEU A 95 -11.67 -1.34 3.36
CA LEU A 95 -10.66 -1.49 2.32
C LEU A 95 -9.30 -1.91 2.88
N VAL A 96 -8.94 -1.39 4.05
CA VAL A 96 -7.76 -1.84 4.82
C VAL A 96 -7.88 -3.32 5.19
N ASP A 97 -9.00 -3.73 5.81
CA ASP A 97 -9.27 -5.15 6.15
C ASP A 97 -9.09 -6.07 4.93
N ALA A 98 -9.58 -5.61 3.78
CA ALA A 98 -9.49 -6.36 2.54
C ALA A 98 -8.05 -6.48 2.02
N LEU A 99 -7.26 -5.41 2.11
CA LEU A 99 -5.85 -5.44 1.76
C LEU A 99 -5.05 -6.35 2.70
N ALA A 100 -5.30 -6.29 4.02
CA ALA A 100 -4.66 -7.16 5.00
C ALA A 100 -4.93 -8.65 4.71
N ALA A 101 -6.15 -9.00 4.31
CA ALA A 101 -6.52 -10.35 3.90
C ALA A 101 -5.77 -10.83 2.64
N VAL A 102 -5.60 -9.95 1.64
CA VAL A 102 -4.80 -10.25 0.44
C VAL A 102 -3.34 -10.49 0.81
N LEU A 103 -2.75 -9.60 1.61
CA LEU A 103 -1.35 -9.69 2.02
C LEU A 103 -1.10 -10.97 2.83
N LYS A 104 -2.06 -11.38 3.68
CA LYS A 104 -2.00 -12.66 4.38
C LYS A 104 -2.08 -13.85 3.43
N ALA A 105 -3.05 -13.86 2.51
CA ALA A 105 -3.21 -14.95 1.54
C ALA A 105 -1.99 -15.10 0.61
N ASP A 106 -1.31 -14.00 0.27
CA ASP A 106 -0.07 -14.04 -0.52
C ASP A 106 1.11 -14.62 0.26
N ARG A 107 1.23 -14.29 1.55
CA ARG A 107 2.25 -14.89 2.44
C ARG A 107 2.07 -16.41 2.58
N GLU A 108 0.83 -16.87 2.46
CA GLU A 108 0.44 -18.29 2.58
C GLU A 108 0.44 -19.04 1.22
N SER A 109 0.58 -18.32 0.09
CA SER A 109 0.52 -18.87 -1.27
C SER A 109 1.91 -18.98 -1.92
N VAL A 110 2.19 -20.13 -2.52
CA VAL A 110 3.37 -20.33 -3.38
C VAL A 110 2.90 -20.43 -4.83
N ALA A 111 3.11 -19.34 -5.57
CA ALA A 111 3.07 -19.21 -7.04
C ALA A 111 1.77 -19.62 -7.77
N GLY A 112 1.21 -18.63 -8.48
CA GLY A 112 0.67 -18.86 -9.83
C GLY A 112 -0.85 -18.80 -9.98
N GLU A 113 -1.40 -17.62 -10.21
CA GLU A 113 -2.52 -17.45 -11.16
C GLU A 113 -2.28 -16.18 -11.99
N GLU A 114 -2.21 -16.34 -13.31
CA GLU A 114 -2.13 -15.23 -14.26
C GLU A 114 -3.46 -14.46 -14.26
N GLY A 115 -3.43 -13.19 -13.86
CA GLY A 115 -4.57 -12.26 -13.95
C GLY A 115 -4.94 -11.54 -12.65
N GLU A 116 -4.39 -11.93 -11.50
CA GLU A 116 -4.64 -11.23 -10.25
C GLU A 116 -3.76 -9.95 -10.12
N PRO A 117 -4.29 -8.83 -9.58
CA PRO A 117 -3.49 -7.64 -9.33
C PRO A 117 -2.40 -7.94 -8.28
N SER A 118 -1.19 -7.46 -8.53
CA SER A 118 -0.06 -7.63 -7.61
C SER A 118 -0.34 -6.96 -6.25
N PRO A 119 0.31 -7.41 -5.16
CA PRO A 119 0.18 -6.78 -3.84
C PRO A 119 0.41 -5.27 -3.87
N ILE A 120 1.40 -4.79 -4.64
CA ILE A 120 1.65 -3.35 -4.73
C ILE A 120 0.53 -2.62 -5.47
N THR A 121 -0.06 -3.24 -6.49
CA THR A 121 -1.20 -2.66 -7.21
C THR A 121 -2.39 -2.47 -6.27
N LEU A 122 -2.59 -3.42 -5.35
CA LEU A 122 -3.64 -3.31 -4.34
C LEU A 122 -3.32 -2.26 -3.27
N ALA A 123 -2.07 -2.18 -2.82
CA ALA A 123 -1.62 -1.14 -1.88
C ALA A 123 -1.78 0.27 -2.47
N ILE A 124 -1.38 0.49 -3.73
CA ILE A 124 -1.59 1.75 -4.46
C ILE A 124 -3.08 2.11 -4.48
N ARG A 125 -3.95 1.18 -4.89
CA ARG A 125 -5.39 1.42 -4.97
C ARG A 125 -6.02 1.72 -3.61
N ALA A 126 -5.56 1.05 -2.54
CA ALA A 126 -6.04 1.32 -1.19
C ALA A 126 -5.66 2.73 -0.74
N HIS A 127 -4.40 3.13 -0.95
CA HIS A 127 -3.94 4.49 -0.65
C HIS A 127 -4.69 5.55 -1.50
N GLU A 128 -4.92 5.29 -2.79
CA GLU A 128 -5.71 6.19 -3.66
C GLU A 128 -7.15 6.37 -3.16
N ALA A 129 -7.76 5.30 -2.65
CA ALA A 129 -9.12 5.35 -2.10
C ALA A 129 -9.14 6.13 -0.78
N ALA A 130 -8.20 5.88 0.13
CA ALA A 130 -8.09 6.59 1.40
C ALA A 130 -7.85 8.09 1.19
N ARG A 131 -6.92 8.46 0.29
CA ARG A 131 -6.67 9.86 -0.07
C ARG A 131 -7.89 10.55 -0.67
N ARG A 132 -8.60 9.90 -1.60
CA ARG A 132 -9.85 10.46 -2.15
C ARG A 132 -10.91 10.69 -1.08
N ALA A 133 -11.05 9.75 -0.15
CA ALA A 133 -11.96 9.89 0.99
C ALA A 133 -11.56 11.08 1.87
N GLN A 134 -10.26 11.27 2.12
CA GLN A 134 -9.71 12.41 2.87
C GLN A 134 -9.99 13.73 2.18
N GLU A 135 -9.69 13.86 0.89
CA GLU A 135 -9.96 15.07 0.11
C GLU A 135 -11.45 15.42 0.08
N ALA A 136 -12.32 14.41 -0.04
CA ALA A 136 -13.76 14.61 0.00
C ALA A 136 -14.25 14.99 1.41
N ALA A 137 -13.72 14.37 2.47
CA ALA A 137 -14.01 14.74 3.85
C ALA A 137 -13.55 16.18 4.15
N SER A 138 -12.34 16.57 3.75
CA SER A 138 -11.83 17.94 3.91
C SER A 138 -12.72 18.97 3.23
N ARG A 139 -13.17 18.72 1.99
CA ARG A 139 -14.11 19.63 1.29
C ARG A 139 -15.45 19.75 2.01
N LEU A 140 -15.96 18.66 2.58
CA LEU A 140 -17.18 18.67 3.37
C LEU A 140 -17.00 19.49 4.65
N LEU A 141 -15.87 19.31 5.35
CA LEU A 141 -15.50 20.07 6.56
C LEU A 141 -15.41 21.56 6.30
N GLU A 142 -14.83 21.98 5.17
CA GLU A 142 -14.76 23.39 4.78
C GLU A 142 -16.15 23.99 4.53
N SER A 143 -17.11 23.17 4.12
CA SER A 143 -18.48 23.60 3.81
C SER A 143 -19.41 23.66 5.04
N ILE A 144 -19.08 22.97 6.14
CA ILE A 144 -19.92 22.86 7.35
C ILE A 144 -19.23 23.59 8.51
N ALA A 145 -19.94 24.52 9.16
CA ALA A 145 -19.41 25.27 10.30
C ALA A 145 -18.83 24.35 11.41
N PRO A 146 -17.87 24.83 12.26
CA PRO A 146 -16.82 24.01 12.90
C PRO A 146 -17.27 22.99 13.97
N ALA A 147 -18.56 22.83 14.21
CA ALA A 147 -19.09 22.10 15.34
C ALA A 147 -19.72 20.77 14.89
N GLY A 148 -18.92 19.73 14.66
CA GLY A 148 -19.50 18.37 14.60
C GLY A 148 -18.70 17.21 13.99
N LEU A 149 -17.51 17.40 13.43
CA LEU A 149 -16.90 16.40 12.54
C LEU A 149 -15.58 15.75 13.01
N ASP A 150 -15.26 15.83 14.30
CA ASP A 150 -13.99 15.34 14.84
C ASP A 150 -13.77 13.82 14.63
N ALA A 151 -14.83 13.01 14.74
CA ALA A 151 -14.71 11.55 14.61
C ALA A 151 -14.51 11.07 13.15
N SER A 152 -15.27 11.63 12.20
CA SER A 152 -15.17 11.26 10.78
C SER A 152 -13.87 11.74 10.16
N SER A 153 -13.40 12.95 10.52
CA SER A 153 -12.10 13.45 10.08
C SER A 153 -10.97 12.57 10.60
N ARG A 154 -11.05 12.14 11.87
CA ARG A 154 -10.02 11.28 12.48
C ARG A 154 -9.92 9.93 11.80
N ALA A 155 -11.04 9.23 11.61
CA ALA A 155 -11.05 7.91 10.99
C ALA A 155 -10.51 7.91 9.54
N VAL A 156 -10.73 9.01 8.80
CA VAL A 156 -10.20 9.14 7.44
C VAL A 156 -8.69 9.45 7.44
N CYS A 157 -8.20 10.27 8.38
CA CYS A 157 -6.76 10.45 8.57
C CYS A 157 -6.08 9.13 9.00
N GLU A 158 -6.65 8.41 9.95
CA GLU A 158 -6.15 7.10 10.40
C GLU A 158 -6.08 6.09 9.24
N ALA A 159 -7.08 6.08 8.34
CA ALA A 159 -7.06 5.21 7.17
C ALA A 159 -6.01 5.62 6.12
N GLU A 160 -5.74 6.92 5.95
CA GLU A 160 -4.66 7.39 5.09
C GLU A 160 -3.30 7.02 5.68
N GLU A 161 -3.07 7.25 6.97
CA GLU A 161 -1.85 6.84 7.67
C GLU A 161 -1.62 5.32 7.56
N GLU A 162 -2.67 4.51 7.78
CA GLU A 162 -2.58 3.05 7.70
C GLU A 162 -2.30 2.58 6.26
N THR A 163 -2.94 3.18 5.26
CA THR A 163 -2.68 2.83 3.85
C THR A 163 -1.32 3.35 3.36
N SER A 164 -0.83 4.47 3.90
CA SER A 164 0.53 4.98 3.70
C SER A 164 1.55 3.98 4.26
N SER A 165 1.36 3.53 5.50
CA SER A 165 2.18 2.47 6.10
C SER A 165 2.15 1.18 5.28
N LEU A 166 0.96 0.71 4.88
CA LEU A 166 0.83 -0.46 4.00
C LEU A 166 1.58 -0.30 2.68
N LEU A 167 1.52 0.88 2.07
CA LEU A 167 2.26 1.18 0.87
C LEU A 167 3.76 1.02 1.13
N GLN A 168 4.29 1.61 2.21
CA GLN A 168 5.71 1.53 2.64
C GLN A 168 6.17 0.09 2.89
N GLN A 169 5.32 -0.74 3.49
CA GLN A 169 5.63 -2.11 3.91
C GLN A 169 5.43 -3.17 2.82
N THR A 170 4.77 -2.83 1.71
CA THR A 170 4.49 -3.79 0.63
C THR A 170 5.66 -3.79 -0.36
N PRO A 171 6.49 -4.84 -0.44
CA PRO A 171 7.63 -4.87 -1.36
C PRO A 171 7.18 -5.03 -2.82
N CYS A 172 7.92 -4.42 -3.74
CA CYS A 172 7.76 -4.70 -5.18
C CYS A 172 8.16 -6.16 -5.49
N GLY A 173 7.32 -6.87 -6.24
CA GLY A 173 7.60 -8.25 -6.69
C GLY A 173 8.24 -8.32 -8.08
N SER A 174 8.23 -7.22 -8.83
CA SER A 174 8.68 -7.16 -10.22
C SER A 174 9.12 -5.74 -10.63
N LEU A 175 9.71 -5.60 -11.81
CA LEU A 175 10.00 -4.28 -12.40
C LEU A 175 8.73 -3.50 -12.77
N ALA A 176 7.67 -4.20 -13.17
CA ALA A 176 6.37 -3.58 -13.45
C ALA A 176 5.76 -2.97 -12.19
N ASP A 177 5.82 -3.70 -11.07
CA ASP A 177 5.43 -3.22 -9.74
C ASP A 177 6.22 -1.99 -9.33
N ALA A 178 7.55 -2.04 -9.49
CA ALA A 178 8.45 -0.93 -9.19
C ALA A 178 8.11 0.33 -9.99
N THR A 179 7.85 0.16 -11.28
CA THR A 179 7.49 1.26 -12.20
C THR A 179 6.15 1.88 -11.82
N ALA A 180 5.15 1.04 -11.52
CA ALA A 180 3.83 1.50 -11.09
C ALA A 180 3.91 2.27 -9.76
N LEU A 181 4.65 1.75 -8.79
CA LEU A 181 4.84 2.40 -7.50
C LEU A 181 5.61 3.70 -7.62
N LEU A 182 6.69 3.74 -8.40
CA LEU A 182 7.47 4.95 -8.65
C LEU A 182 6.61 6.07 -9.25
N ALA A 183 5.81 5.74 -10.28
CA ALA A 183 4.90 6.70 -10.91
C ALA A 183 3.86 7.22 -9.90
N TYR A 184 3.29 6.31 -9.10
CA TYR A 184 2.30 6.67 -8.09
C TYR A 184 2.87 7.58 -7.00
N LEU A 185 3.98 7.19 -6.38
CA LEU A 185 4.61 7.96 -5.29
C LEU A 185 5.02 9.36 -5.75
N ARG A 186 5.43 9.53 -7.00
CA ARG A 186 5.72 10.87 -7.57
C ARG A 186 4.48 11.75 -7.68
N SER A 187 3.35 11.19 -8.16
CA SER A 187 2.09 11.92 -8.15
C SER A 187 1.68 12.28 -6.73
N VAL A 188 1.81 11.34 -5.78
CA VAL A 188 1.51 11.61 -4.37
C VAL A 188 2.36 12.75 -3.81
N LEU A 189 3.68 12.72 -4.01
CA LEU A 189 4.58 13.75 -3.51
C LEU A 189 4.37 15.13 -4.15
N ALA A 190 3.89 15.17 -5.40
CA ALA A 190 3.56 16.40 -6.10
C ALA A 190 2.23 17.02 -5.63
N ASP A 191 1.23 16.17 -5.35
CA ASP A 191 -0.16 16.59 -5.14
C ASP A 191 -0.59 16.65 -3.66
N ALA A 192 0.20 16.09 -2.73
CA ALA A 192 -0.17 16.01 -1.31
C ALA A 192 0.77 16.87 -0.44
N PRO A 193 0.46 18.17 -0.19
CA PRO A 193 1.23 18.98 0.75
C PRO A 193 1.13 18.48 2.19
N ASP A 194 0.01 17.87 2.56
CA ASP A 194 -0.36 17.53 3.95
C ASP A 194 0.19 16.18 4.46
N LEU A 195 1.02 15.49 3.66
CA LEU A 195 1.72 14.29 4.14
C LEU A 195 2.53 14.60 5.40
N SER A 196 2.53 13.66 6.34
CA SER A 196 3.40 13.75 7.51
C SER A 196 4.87 13.91 7.06
N THR A 197 5.67 14.60 7.87
CA THR A 197 7.10 14.81 7.55
C THR A 197 7.82 13.48 7.37
N PHE A 198 7.44 12.47 8.16
CA PHE A 198 7.99 11.12 8.09
C PHE A 198 7.58 10.41 6.79
N ASP A 199 6.29 10.36 6.46
CA ASP A 199 5.81 9.67 5.24
C ASP A 199 6.39 10.30 3.98
N ARG A 200 6.48 11.63 3.94
CA ARG A 200 7.15 12.34 2.85
C ARG A 200 8.61 11.90 2.72
N ALA A 201 9.35 11.82 3.81
CA ALA A 201 10.76 11.40 3.78
C ALA A 201 10.90 9.95 3.28
N VAL A 202 10.08 9.02 3.81
CA VAL A 202 10.10 7.61 3.40
C VAL A 202 9.71 7.44 1.92
N PHE A 203 8.67 8.13 1.45
CA PHE A 203 8.27 8.10 0.04
C PHE A 203 9.36 8.68 -0.87
N MET A 204 10.02 9.77 -0.47
CA MET A 204 11.13 10.35 -1.24
C MET A 204 12.30 9.37 -1.36
N VAL A 205 12.68 8.71 -0.27
CA VAL A 205 13.71 7.67 -0.28
C VAL A 205 13.35 6.54 -1.23
N ARG A 206 12.12 6.07 -1.15
CA ARG A 206 11.67 4.96 -1.98
C ARG A 206 11.59 5.34 -3.46
N VAL A 207 11.17 6.55 -3.78
CA VAL A 207 11.24 7.11 -5.15
C VAL A 207 12.68 7.13 -5.66
N ALA A 208 13.63 7.60 -4.83
CA ALA A 208 15.03 7.63 -5.21
C ALA A 208 15.60 6.22 -5.42
N ASP A 209 15.32 5.28 -4.50
CA ASP A 209 15.78 3.90 -4.57
C ASP A 209 15.20 3.17 -5.78
N LEU A 210 13.88 3.26 -6.04
CA LEU A 210 13.26 2.65 -7.22
C LEU A 210 13.75 3.28 -8.52
N GLY A 211 13.96 4.60 -8.54
CA GLY A 211 14.50 5.32 -9.69
C GLY A 211 15.86 4.81 -10.15
N LEU A 212 16.72 4.35 -9.22
CA LEU A 212 18.01 3.71 -9.54
C LEU A 212 17.85 2.46 -10.41
N PHE A 213 16.76 1.73 -10.25
CA PHE A 213 16.57 0.41 -10.86
C PHE A 213 15.61 0.40 -12.05
N VAL A 214 14.70 1.36 -12.12
CA VAL A 214 13.80 1.56 -13.28
C VAL A 214 14.53 2.26 -14.44
N GLY A 215 15.74 2.79 -14.21
CA GLY A 215 16.56 3.44 -15.24
C GLY A 215 16.14 4.88 -15.53
N ASP A 216 15.48 5.51 -14.56
CA ASP A 216 14.88 6.84 -14.69
C ASP A 216 15.75 7.96 -14.07
N GLN A 217 17.01 7.66 -13.77
CA GLN A 217 17.97 8.70 -13.40
C GLN A 217 18.47 9.38 -14.69
N GLU A 218 17.85 10.51 -15.03
CA GLU A 218 18.52 11.52 -15.84
C GLU A 218 19.82 11.89 -15.11
N GLY A 219 20.95 11.62 -15.75
CA GLY A 219 22.27 11.62 -15.13
C GLY A 219 22.62 12.94 -14.44
N GLU A 220 22.54 12.95 -13.11
CA GLU A 220 23.43 13.72 -12.27
C GLU A 220 24.25 12.75 -11.44
N ASP A 221 25.58 12.86 -11.57
CA ASP A 221 26.56 12.09 -10.81
C ASP A 221 26.24 12.13 -9.31
N ALA A 222 25.60 11.08 -8.79
CA ALA A 222 25.36 10.84 -7.38
C ALA A 222 26.65 10.44 -6.62
N GLY A 223 27.78 11.06 -6.97
CA GLY A 223 29.08 10.84 -6.34
C GLY A 223 29.16 11.34 -4.90
N GLU A 224 28.26 12.23 -4.49
CA GLU A 224 28.28 12.86 -3.17
C GLU A 224 27.38 12.20 -2.11
N THR A 225 26.44 11.33 -2.49
CA THR A 225 25.46 10.75 -1.54
C THR A 225 25.94 9.48 -0.81
N SER A 226 26.97 8.78 -1.33
CA SER A 226 27.40 7.48 -0.77
C SER A 226 28.13 7.61 0.59
N GLY A 227 28.82 8.73 0.82
CA GLY A 227 29.52 9.01 2.07
C GLY A 227 28.56 9.11 3.26
N GLY A 228 27.44 9.83 3.07
CA GLY A 228 26.42 10.03 4.11
C GLY A 228 25.77 8.71 4.55
N LEU A 229 25.43 7.84 3.60
CA LEU A 229 24.82 6.54 3.91
C LEU A 229 25.76 5.62 4.69
N THR A 230 27.03 5.57 4.30
CA THR A 230 28.02 4.72 4.98
C THR A 230 28.24 5.17 6.43
N ASP A 231 28.30 6.47 6.66
CA ASP A 231 28.42 7.05 7.99
C ASP A 231 27.18 6.78 8.86
N ALA A 232 25.97 6.86 8.27
CA ALA A 232 24.73 6.51 8.95
C ALA A 232 24.66 5.03 9.31
N ILE A 233 25.07 4.13 8.41
CA ILE A 233 25.17 2.69 8.69
C ILE A 233 26.13 2.45 9.86
N ALA A 234 27.29 3.11 9.86
CA ALA A 234 28.25 2.98 10.95
C ALA A 234 27.70 3.53 12.27
N ALA A 235 26.97 4.65 12.23
CA ALA A 235 26.33 5.24 13.40
C ALA A 235 25.25 4.31 13.99
N HIS A 236 24.37 3.77 13.16
CA HIS A 236 23.33 2.84 13.59
C HIS A 236 23.93 1.56 14.19
N ARG A 237 24.97 0.98 13.57
CA ARG A 237 25.67 -0.19 14.14
C ARG A 237 26.20 0.07 15.54
N ARG A 238 26.88 1.21 15.75
CA ARG A 238 27.39 1.59 17.08
C ARG A 238 26.26 1.77 18.09
N ALA A 239 25.18 2.45 17.71
CA ALA A 239 24.03 2.65 18.57
C ALA A 239 23.36 1.32 18.95
N TRP A 240 23.22 0.40 17.98
CA TRP A 240 22.67 -0.93 18.20
C TRP A 240 23.53 -1.79 19.13
N GLU A 241 24.85 -1.79 18.95
CA GLU A 241 25.78 -2.52 19.83
C GLU A 241 25.68 -2.06 21.28
N VAL A 242 25.58 -0.75 21.50
CA VAL A 242 25.39 -0.16 22.83
C VAL A 242 24.04 -0.58 23.41
N PHE A 243 22.97 -0.46 22.62
CA PHE A 243 21.63 -0.87 23.03
C PHE A 243 21.56 -2.36 23.43
N ALA A 244 22.06 -3.25 22.56
CA ALA A 244 22.09 -4.69 22.79
C ALA A 244 22.90 -5.07 24.04
N ALA A 245 24.00 -4.36 24.33
CA ALA A 245 24.81 -4.57 25.52
C ALA A 245 24.12 -4.12 26.82
N MET A 246 23.26 -3.10 26.77
CA MET A 246 22.57 -2.56 27.95
C MET A 246 21.32 -3.35 28.35
N GLY A 247 20.75 -4.15 27.44
CA GLY A 247 19.66 -5.09 27.75
C GLY A 247 18.40 -4.45 28.32
N GLY A 248 18.10 -3.19 27.96
CA GLY A 248 17.02 -2.41 28.57
C GLY A 248 16.50 -1.27 27.69
N PRO A 249 15.43 -0.58 28.15
CA PRO A 249 14.52 0.23 27.33
C PRO A 249 15.06 1.60 26.90
N GLU A 250 16.31 1.97 27.22
CA GLU A 250 16.95 3.22 26.78
C GLU A 250 17.44 3.15 25.32
N GLY A 251 16.63 2.57 24.43
CA GLY A 251 16.94 2.32 23.02
C GLY A 251 16.72 3.48 22.06
N GLY A 252 16.41 4.68 22.58
CA GLY A 252 16.07 5.84 21.76
C GLY A 252 17.13 6.19 20.71
N GLU A 253 18.42 6.13 21.05
CA GLU A 253 19.49 6.44 20.09
C GLU A 253 19.60 5.40 18.96
N ALA A 254 19.36 4.12 19.25
CA ALA A 254 19.36 3.07 18.23
C ALA A 254 18.13 3.19 17.33
N HIS A 255 16.95 3.46 17.91
CA HIS A 255 15.73 3.75 17.17
C HIS A 255 15.87 4.98 16.26
N ASP A 256 16.39 6.08 16.78
CA ASP A 256 16.59 7.32 16.03
C ASP A 256 17.59 7.10 14.88
N ALA A 257 18.68 6.37 15.13
CA ALA A 257 19.65 6.04 14.10
C ALA A 257 19.08 5.08 13.04
N GLY A 258 18.21 4.15 13.43
CA GLY A 258 17.47 3.27 12.52
C GLY A 258 16.46 4.03 11.67
N SER A 259 15.70 4.94 12.28
CA SER A 259 14.75 5.81 11.57
C SER A 259 15.45 6.70 10.54
N ARG A 260 16.61 7.26 10.88
CA ARG A 260 17.43 8.01 9.92
C ARG A 260 17.89 7.16 8.73
N LEU A 261 18.16 5.87 8.91
CA LEU A 261 18.51 4.99 7.79
C LEU A 261 17.34 4.77 6.83
N LEU A 262 16.11 4.72 7.35
CA LEU A 262 14.90 4.66 6.51
C LEU A 262 14.72 5.92 5.66
N GLU A 263 15.12 7.06 6.19
CA GLU A 263 15.05 8.37 5.53
C GLU A 263 16.25 8.66 4.59
N MET A 264 17.22 7.74 4.47
CA MET A 264 18.37 7.91 3.60
C MET A 264 18.27 7.09 2.31
N PRO A 265 18.30 7.70 1.12
CA PRO A 265 18.32 6.97 -0.15
C PRO A 265 19.67 6.28 -0.37
N CYS A 266 19.64 5.18 -1.12
CA CYS A 266 20.85 4.45 -1.52
C CYS A 266 21.75 5.30 -2.42
N GLY A 267 21.15 6.17 -3.24
CA GLY A 267 21.81 7.14 -4.12
C GLY A 267 22.60 6.55 -5.29
N CYS A 268 23.13 5.33 -5.17
CA CYS A 268 23.83 4.62 -6.22
C CYS A 268 23.78 3.10 -5.97
N ARG A 269 24.27 2.31 -6.94
CA ARG A 269 24.31 0.84 -6.81
C ARG A 269 25.21 0.38 -5.66
N THR A 270 26.37 1.01 -5.46
CA THR A 270 27.27 0.68 -4.32
C THR A 270 26.61 1.00 -2.98
N GLY A 271 25.88 2.12 -2.88
CA GLY A 271 25.10 2.45 -1.70
C GLY A 271 23.98 1.44 -1.44
N ALA A 272 23.30 0.99 -2.49
CA ALA A 272 22.29 -0.07 -2.41
C ALA A 272 22.88 -1.41 -1.91
N GLU A 273 24.08 -1.77 -2.36
CA GLU A 273 24.79 -2.95 -1.86
C GLU A 273 25.17 -2.82 -0.38
N ALA A 274 25.61 -1.63 0.04
CA ALA A 274 25.92 -1.34 1.44
C ALA A 274 24.67 -1.42 2.33
N MET A 275 23.55 -0.83 1.88
CA MET A 275 22.27 -0.90 2.58
C MET A 275 21.78 -2.35 2.67
N ARG A 276 21.80 -3.12 1.57
CA ARG A 276 21.44 -4.55 1.56
C ARG A 276 22.27 -5.34 2.57
N ALA A 277 23.59 -5.14 2.57
CA ALA A 277 24.49 -5.83 3.51
C ALA A 277 24.19 -5.47 4.96
N HIS A 278 23.88 -4.20 5.25
CA HIS A 278 23.47 -3.75 6.57
C HIS A 278 22.15 -4.37 7.02
N LEU A 279 21.11 -4.35 6.18
CA LEU A 279 19.80 -4.91 6.50
C LEU A 279 19.84 -6.42 6.74
N ARG A 280 20.66 -7.17 5.98
CA ARG A 280 20.90 -8.60 6.21
C ARG A 280 21.55 -8.92 7.55
N TRP A 281 22.34 -7.99 8.09
CA TRP A 281 22.89 -8.10 9.43
C TRP A 281 21.87 -7.67 10.49
N PHE A 282 21.21 -6.53 10.28
CA PHE A 282 20.38 -5.89 11.31
C PHE A 282 19.05 -6.61 11.57
N LEU A 283 18.36 -7.07 10.53
CA LEU A 283 17.04 -7.70 10.70
C LEU A 283 17.08 -8.96 11.58
N PRO A 284 18.07 -9.88 11.44
CA PRO A 284 18.24 -10.98 12.39
C PRO A 284 18.56 -10.53 13.82
N GLU A 285 19.33 -9.45 13.99
CA GLU A 285 19.64 -8.91 15.31
C GLU A 285 18.38 -8.34 15.99
N LEU A 286 17.55 -7.61 15.23
CA LEU A 286 16.27 -7.09 15.68
C LEU A 286 15.29 -8.22 16.03
N GLU A 287 15.30 -9.31 15.26
CA GLU A 287 14.52 -10.51 15.57
C GLU A 287 15.07 -11.24 16.81
N ALA A 288 16.38 -11.27 17.03
CA ALA A 288 16.95 -11.85 18.24
C ALA A 288 16.70 -11.00 19.49
N ALA A 289 16.50 -9.69 19.33
CA ALA A 289 16.10 -8.81 20.42
C ALA A 289 14.70 -9.22 20.92
N GLY A 290 14.57 -9.40 22.23
CA GLY A 290 13.31 -9.78 22.87
C GLY A 290 12.19 -8.77 22.61
N GLU A 291 10.93 -9.19 22.81
CA GLU A 291 9.72 -8.40 22.50
C GLU A 291 9.73 -7.01 23.15
N GLU A 292 10.24 -6.88 24.38
CA GLU A 292 10.39 -5.59 25.08
C GLU A 292 11.41 -4.64 24.44
N CYS A 293 12.44 -5.17 23.76
CA CYS A 293 13.38 -4.37 22.97
C CYS A 293 12.80 -4.01 21.59
N ARG A 294 11.87 -4.83 21.08
CA ARG A 294 11.16 -4.59 19.82
C ARG A 294 10.13 -3.49 19.95
N ASP A 295 9.39 -3.35 21.04
CA ASP A 295 8.39 -2.27 21.16
C ASP A 295 8.99 -0.86 20.97
N GLY A 296 10.27 -0.67 21.31
CA GLY A 296 11.01 0.57 21.06
C GLY A 296 11.65 0.71 19.67
N ALA A 297 11.73 -0.35 18.86
CA ALA A 297 12.47 -0.40 17.59
C ALA A 297 11.74 -1.08 16.41
N ALA A 298 10.59 -1.72 16.64
CA ALA A 298 9.89 -2.60 15.69
C ALA A 298 8.79 -1.91 14.90
N GLY A 299 8.46 -0.65 15.23
CA GLY A 299 7.51 0.15 14.45
C GLY A 299 7.88 0.29 12.98
N TYR A 300 9.14 0.03 12.62
CA TYR A 300 9.64 0.11 11.25
C TYR A 300 10.23 -1.20 10.68
N GLU A 301 10.15 -2.32 11.41
CA GLU A 301 10.67 -3.61 10.96
C GLU A 301 10.07 -4.05 9.61
N PRO A 302 8.74 -3.96 9.39
CA PRO A 302 8.13 -4.33 8.12
C PRO A 302 8.68 -3.53 6.92
N GLU A 303 8.94 -2.23 7.09
CA GLU A 303 9.49 -1.30 6.10
C GLU A 303 10.93 -1.69 5.74
N LEU A 304 11.76 -2.01 6.74
CA LEU A 304 13.12 -2.52 6.51
C LEU A 304 13.13 -3.85 5.75
N LYS A 305 12.20 -4.76 6.07
CA LYS A 305 12.04 -6.03 5.34
C LYS A 305 11.60 -5.80 3.90
N ALA A 306 10.66 -4.88 3.68
CA ALA A 306 10.20 -4.53 2.34
C ALA A 306 11.35 -3.97 1.50
N ARG A 307 12.09 -3.02 2.06
CA ARG A 307 13.26 -2.41 1.42
C ARG A 307 14.37 -3.42 1.13
N LEU A 308 14.67 -4.35 2.05
CA LEU A 308 15.64 -5.41 1.80
C LEU A 308 15.21 -6.28 0.61
N ARG A 309 13.94 -6.70 0.55
CA ARG A 309 13.43 -7.55 -0.54
C ARG A 309 13.54 -6.85 -1.90
N GLU A 310 13.25 -5.56 -1.95
CA GLU A 310 13.42 -4.73 -3.16
C GLU A 310 14.89 -4.65 -3.59
N LEU A 311 15.80 -4.35 -2.66
CA LEU A 311 17.23 -4.32 -2.95
C LEU A 311 17.74 -5.68 -3.43
N GLU A 312 17.26 -6.78 -2.86
CA GLU A 312 17.61 -8.14 -3.30
C GLU A 312 17.12 -8.44 -4.71
N LEU A 313 15.88 -8.05 -5.04
CA LEU A 313 15.31 -8.20 -6.37
C LEU A 313 16.12 -7.41 -7.40
N PHE A 314 16.38 -6.12 -7.14
CA PHE A 314 16.96 -5.25 -8.16
C PHE A 314 18.49 -5.33 -8.28
N LEU A 315 19.20 -5.73 -7.21
CA LEU A 315 20.63 -6.02 -7.29
C LEU A 315 20.91 -7.40 -7.92
N ALA A 316 19.93 -8.31 -7.99
CA ALA A 316 20.05 -9.58 -8.70
C ALA A 316 19.89 -9.46 -10.22
N GLY A 317 19.35 -8.34 -10.73
CA GLY A 317 19.25 -8.07 -12.16
C GLY A 317 20.64 -7.97 -12.83
N PRO A 318 20.74 -8.32 -14.13
CA PRO A 318 22.00 -8.28 -14.87
C PRO A 318 22.64 -6.89 -14.80
N VAL A 319 23.95 -6.87 -14.53
CA VAL A 319 24.79 -5.66 -14.58
C VAL A 319 25.08 -5.36 -16.06
N ASP A 320 24.06 -5.10 -16.87
CA ASP A 320 24.29 -4.89 -18.30
C ASP A 320 24.83 -3.47 -18.57
N ALA A 321 26.16 -3.42 -18.60
CA ALA A 321 26.95 -2.88 -19.71
C ALA A 321 26.73 -1.41 -20.12
N GLY A 322 26.69 -0.50 -19.15
CA GLY A 322 26.81 0.95 -19.41
C GLY A 322 28.16 1.41 -19.99
N GLU A 323 29.11 0.51 -20.28
CA GLU A 323 30.46 0.87 -20.75
C GLU A 323 30.68 0.78 -22.28
N GLU A 324 29.71 0.29 -23.08
CA GLU A 324 29.92 0.11 -24.54
C GLU A 324 29.12 1.01 -25.48
N VAL A 325 28.41 2.04 -25.01
CA VAL A 325 27.76 3.02 -25.91
C VAL A 325 28.70 4.17 -26.32
N GLY A 326 29.90 4.26 -25.73
CA GLY A 326 30.86 5.34 -25.98
C GLY A 326 31.81 5.19 -27.19
N ARG A 327 31.80 4.05 -27.92
CA ARG A 327 32.87 3.77 -28.92
C ARG A 327 32.50 3.85 -30.40
N VAL A 328 31.26 4.17 -30.77
CA VAL A 328 30.85 4.23 -32.19
C VAL A 328 30.43 5.65 -32.62
N VAL A 329 31.19 6.68 -32.26
CA VAL A 329 31.11 7.98 -32.94
C VAL A 329 32.50 8.64 -33.04
N ASN A 330 33.48 7.95 -33.64
CA ASN A 330 34.69 8.62 -34.15
C ASN A 330 35.42 7.75 -35.18
N SER A 331 34.79 7.49 -36.31
CA SER A 331 35.49 7.04 -37.52
C SER A 331 34.70 7.49 -38.76
N GLY A 332 34.77 8.80 -39.02
CA GLY A 332 34.05 9.42 -40.14
C GLY A 332 34.61 10.78 -40.55
N ARG A 333 35.94 10.92 -40.59
CA ARG A 333 36.61 11.91 -41.46
C ARG A 333 37.62 11.16 -42.33
N GLY A 334 37.29 11.09 -43.61
CA GLY A 334 38.11 10.60 -44.71
C GLY A 334 37.41 10.94 -46.00
#